data_AF-A0A1B1S816-F1
#
_entry.id   AF-A0A1B1S816-F1
#
_cell.length_a   1.000
_cell.length_b   1.000
_cell.length_c   1.000
_cell.angle_alpha   90.00
_cell.angle_beta   90.00
_cell.angle_gamma   90.00
#
_symmetry.space_group_name_H-M   'P 1'
#
loop_
_entity.id
_entity.type
_entity.pdbx_description
1 polymer ?
#
loop_
_entity_poly.entity_id
_entity_poly.type
_entity_poly.pdbx_seq_one_letter_code
_entity_poly.pdbx_strand_id
1 'polypeptide(L)'
;MSTLSELYITMENLRKLNLPIDERLKQEAAKLEEDLIRTEILPTLTEKIEPALAQVQRELVLVVDYVPGTPLKVSLSRKRNISDVLPDAVEISPKIPHIVTATGINRSASTPFRVEFADGYICTGNGKDTFIDALKHMKLPRVATFENRIFAGFPLVGRKQRVTEDNYKWQENVDGWWIYVNMSNDTKIEMIRQVADYLGISVKVMNQGQSTSTSPVETMKGKRAMFSLNGGVPMNKRATVLTVVKNYVSEHPQATFSKIKEVFPDLLQGSYGVVRPLVEIQNRIDAGQDAEHRYYLEPENILKSADEIVFAVSHQWGNQFPAFQKHVKNTLNWDIEEI
;
A
#
# COMPACT_ATOMS: atom_id res chain seq x y z
N MET A 1 37.71 -18.49 -0.52
CA MET A 1 36.59 -19.04 0.27
C MET A 1 35.68 -17.87 0.59
N SER A 2 34.36 -18.02 0.50
CA SER A 2 33.44 -16.93 0.85
C SER A 2 33.43 -16.76 2.38
N THR A 3 33.24 -15.54 2.86
CA THR A 3 33.13 -15.31 4.32
C THR A 3 31.94 -16.08 4.91
N LEU A 4 30.89 -16.32 4.11
CA LEU A 4 29.76 -17.18 4.45
C LEU A 4 30.18 -18.63 4.74
N SER A 5 31.13 -19.17 3.96
CA SER A 5 31.66 -20.51 4.21
C SER A 5 32.47 -20.60 5.51
N GLU A 6 33.20 -19.53 5.85
CA GLU A 6 33.95 -19.43 7.11
C GLU A 6 33.01 -19.33 8.32
N LEU A 7 31.89 -18.61 8.18
CA LEU A 7 30.84 -18.53 9.19
C LEU A 7 30.25 -19.92 9.50
N TYR A 8 29.89 -20.69 8.48
CA TYR A 8 29.37 -22.05 8.67
C TYR A 8 30.39 -22.99 9.31
N ILE A 9 31.65 -22.93 8.87
CA ILE A 9 32.73 -23.73 9.48
C ILE A 9 32.91 -23.34 10.95
N THR A 10 32.86 -22.06 11.29
CA THR A 10 33.02 -21.57 12.67
C THR A 10 31.87 -22.04 13.56
N MET A 11 30.62 -21.91 13.11
CA MET A 11 29.45 -22.37 13.85
C MET A 11 29.45 -23.89 14.05
N GLU A 12 29.89 -24.64 13.04
CA GLU A 12 30.03 -26.10 13.11
C GLU A 12 31.15 -26.51 14.09
N ASN A 13 32.27 -25.77 14.12
CA ASN A 13 33.37 -26.01 15.04
C ASN A 13 32.97 -25.72 16.50
N LEU A 14 32.23 -24.64 16.75
CA LEU A 14 31.68 -24.33 18.09
C LEU A 14 30.78 -25.47 18.60
N ARG A 15 29.94 -26.03 17.71
CA ARG A 15 29.12 -27.21 18.02
C ARG A 15 29.97 -28.45 18.31
N LYS A 16 30.98 -28.73 17.50
CA LYS A 16 31.87 -29.90 17.66
C LYS A 16 32.71 -29.83 18.95
N LEU A 17 33.10 -28.63 19.38
CA LEU A 17 33.86 -28.41 20.61
C LEU A 17 32.96 -28.37 21.86
N ASN A 18 31.64 -28.57 21.71
CA ASN A 18 30.64 -28.54 22.77
C ASN A 18 30.66 -27.24 23.60
N LEU A 19 31.01 -26.13 22.94
CA LEU A 19 31.03 -24.81 23.56
C LEU A 19 29.61 -24.25 23.62
N PRO A 20 29.22 -23.60 24.74
CA PRO A 20 27.89 -23.03 24.87
C PRO A 20 27.71 -21.88 23.86
N ILE A 21 26.71 -22.02 22.98
CA ILE A 21 26.28 -20.96 22.07
C ILE A 21 25.06 -20.29 22.71
N ASP A 22 25.27 -19.11 23.28
CA ASP A 22 24.18 -18.32 23.86
C ASP A 22 23.22 -17.78 22.77
N GLU A 23 22.02 -17.38 23.17
CA GLU A 23 21.00 -16.88 22.24
C GLU A 23 21.42 -15.60 21.52
N ARG A 24 22.28 -14.79 22.15
CA ARG A 24 22.80 -13.56 21.55
C ARG A 24 23.71 -13.87 20.37
N LEU A 25 24.63 -14.81 20.53
CA LEU A 25 25.56 -15.24 19.49
C LEU A 25 24.80 -15.89 18.31
N LYS A 26 23.71 -16.62 18.58
CA LYS A 26 22.83 -17.16 17.51
C LYS A 26 22.16 -16.05 16.70
N GLN A 27 21.64 -15.02 17.36
CA GLN A 27 21.01 -13.89 16.69
C GLN A 27 22.02 -13.06 15.88
N GLU A 28 23.21 -12.81 16.45
CA GLU A 28 24.28 -12.11 15.75
C GLU A 28 24.80 -12.91 14.54
N ALA A 29 24.93 -14.23 14.67
CA ALA A 29 25.31 -15.11 13.56
C ALA A 29 24.24 -15.17 12.47
N ALA A 30 22.96 -15.25 12.83
CA ALA A 30 21.85 -15.25 11.86
C ALA A 30 21.77 -13.93 11.09
N LYS A 31 21.97 -12.80 11.77
CA LYS A 31 22.02 -11.48 11.13
C LYS A 31 23.22 -11.36 10.19
N LEU A 32 24.40 -11.82 10.62
CA LEU A 32 25.59 -11.84 9.78
C LEU A 32 25.41 -12.74 8.55
N GLU A 33 24.76 -13.89 8.71
CA GLU A 33 24.42 -14.78 7.61
C GLU A 33 23.52 -14.09 6.57
N GLU A 34 22.45 -13.42 7.01
CA GLU A 34 21.55 -12.64 6.14
C GLU A 34 22.31 -11.52 5.40
N ASP A 35 23.14 -10.76 6.12
CA ASP A 35 23.96 -9.70 5.55
C ASP A 35 24.92 -10.24 4.48
N LEU A 36 25.59 -11.36 4.75
CA LEU A 36 26.51 -12.01 3.81
C LEU A 36 25.80 -12.57 2.58
N ILE A 37 24.62 -13.16 2.75
CA ILE A 37 23.78 -13.60 1.62
C ILE A 37 23.43 -12.41 0.73
N ARG A 38 23.04 -11.28 1.33
CA ARG A 38 22.70 -10.06 0.59
C ARG A 38 23.90 -9.47 -0.14
N THR A 39 25.08 -9.41 0.49
CA THR A 39 26.25 -8.72 -0.08
C THR A 39 27.11 -9.57 -1.00
N GLU A 40 27.16 -10.89 -0.80
CA GLU A 40 28.03 -11.77 -1.60
C GLU A 40 27.24 -12.63 -2.58
N ILE A 41 26.14 -13.24 -2.14
CA ILE A 41 25.42 -14.25 -2.94
C ILE A 41 24.50 -13.58 -3.96
N LEU A 42 23.70 -12.58 -3.57
CA LEU A 42 22.76 -11.92 -4.49
C LEU A 42 23.48 -11.26 -5.69
N PRO A 43 24.58 -10.51 -5.53
CA PRO A 43 25.28 -9.91 -6.67
C PRO A 43 25.87 -10.97 -7.63
N THR A 44 26.42 -12.06 -7.08
CA THR A 44 26.97 -13.17 -7.87
C THR A 44 25.87 -13.89 -8.66
N LEU A 45 24.65 -14.00 -8.10
CA LEU A 45 23.49 -14.54 -8.81
C LEU A 45 23.04 -13.61 -9.93
N THR A 46 22.97 -12.30 -9.66
CA THR A 46 22.62 -11.28 -10.66
C THR A 46 23.55 -11.35 -11.87
N GLU A 47 24.86 -11.35 -11.67
CA GLU A 47 25.87 -11.40 -12.74
C GLU A 47 25.71 -12.62 -13.65
N LYS A 48 25.30 -13.77 -13.09
CA LYS A 48 25.14 -15.02 -13.85
C LYS A 48 23.79 -15.15 -14.53
N ILE A 49 22.73 -14.59 -13.95
CA ILE A 49 21.36 -14.75 -14.46
C ILE A 49 21.03 -13.67 -15.49
N GLU A 50 21.54 -12.45 -15.34
CA GLU A 50 21.26 -11.34 -16.26
C GLU A 50 21.54 -11.67 -17.74
N PRO A 51 22.69 -12.28 -18.12
CA PRO A 51 22.95 -12.66 -19.52
C PRO A 51 21.96 -13.69 -20.07
N ALA A 52 21.47 -14.61 -19.22
CA ALA A 52 20.51 -15.64 -19.62
C ALA A 52 19.10 -15.05 -19.87
N LEU A 53 18.78 -13.91 -19.24
CA LEU A 53 17.51 -13.21 -19.39
C LEU A 53 17.54 -12.15 -20.50
N ALA A 54 18.70 -11.87 -21.11
CA ALA A 54 18.86 -10.82 -22.11
C ALA A 54 17.98 -10.99 -23.37
N GLN A 55 17.58 -12.22 -23.69
CA GLN A 55 16.69 -12.50 -24.84
C GLN A 55 15.21 -12.21 -24.53
N VAL A 56 14.86 -11.97 -23.27
CA VAL A 56 13.46 -11.79 -22.87
C VAL A 56 13.03 -10.33 -23.05
N GLN A 57 12.12 -10.10 -23.98
CA GLN A 57 11.65 -8.75 -24.36
C GLN A 57 10.41 -8.29 -23.58
N ARG A 58 10.09 -8.91 -22.44
CA ARG A 58 8.93 -8.56 -21.62
C ARG A 58 9.27 -8.60 -20.15
N GLU A 59 8.59 -7.75 -19.38
CA GLU A 59 8.68 -7.73 -17.91
C GLU A 59 8.31 -9.11 -17.33
N LEU A 60 9.13 -9.62 -16.40
CA LEU A 60 8.89 -10.85 -15.67
C LEU A 60 9.51 -10.77 -14.27
N VAL A 61 8.92 -11.50 -13.34
CA VAL A 61 9.43 -11.66 -11.98
C VAL A 61 9.75 -13.14 -11.77
N LEU A 62 10.97 -13.45 -11.34
CA LEU A 62 11.41 -14.81 -11.05
C LEU A 62 11.50 -15.02 -9.55
N VAL A 63 10.86 -16.08 -9.07
CA VAL A 63 10.99 -16.54 -7.70
C VAL A 63 11.91 -17.76 -7.72
N VAL A 64 13.00 -17.67 -6.97
CA VAL A 64 13.98 -18.74 -6.82
C VAL A 64 13.80 -19.35 -5.44
N ASP A 65 13.38 -20.61 -5.39
CA ASP A 65 13.23 -21.38 -4.17
C ASP A 65 14.44 -22.33 -4.07
N TYR A 66 15.29 -22.05 -3.08
CA TYR A 66 16.52 -22.78 -2.83
C TYR A 66 16.46 -23.50 -1.49
N VAL A 67 16.52 -24.83 -1.53
CA VAL A 67 16.70 -25.68 -0.36
C VAL A 67 18.00 -26.47 -0.54
N PRO A 68 18.98 -26.35 0.38
CA PRO A 68 20.25 -27.07 0.29
C PRO A 68 20.05 -28.58 0.07
N GLY A 69 20.80 -29.15 -0.88
CA GLY A 69 20.72 -30.58 -1.22
C GLY A 69 19.57 -30.99 -2.15
N THR A 70 18.72 -30.04 -2.55
CA THR A 70 17.64 -30.28 -3.53
C THR A 70 17.89 -29.53 -4.85
N PRO A 71 17.30 -29.96 -5.97
CA PRO A 71 17.37 -29.21 -7.22
C PRO A 71 16.75 -27.81 -7.06
N LEU A 72 17.43 -26.80 -7.59
CA LEU A 72 16.97 -25.41 -7.59
C LEU A 72 15.62 -25.30 -8.31
N LYS A 73 14.62 -24.69 -7.66
CA LYS A 73 13.30 -24.46 -8.25
C LYS A 73 13.17 -23.01 -8.66
N VAL A 74 12.84 -22.78 -9.93
CA VAL A 74 12.64 -21.43 -10.50
C VAL A 74 11.23 -21.33 -11.04
N SER A 75 10.48 -20.32 -10.59
CA SER A 75 9.07 -20.09 -10.97
C SER A 75 8.84 -18.67 -11.47
N LEU A 76 7.98 -18.53 -12.49
CA LEU A 76 7.53 -17.23 -13.00
C LEU A 76 6.40 -16.66 -12.13
N SER A 77 6.63 -15.49 -11.55
CA SER A 77 5.64 -14.74 -10.78
C SER A 77 4.94 -13.70 -11.67
N ARG A 78 3.63 -13.54 -11.43
CA ARG A 78 2.76 -12.54 -12.08
C ARG A 78 2.57 -11.27 -11.23
N LYS A 79 3.19 -11.21 -10.04
CA LYS A 79 3.10 -10.08 -9.10
C LYS A 79 4.35 -9.20 -9.22
N ARG A 80 4.17 -7.93 -9.61
CA ARG A 80 5.23 -6.95 -9.87
C ARG A 80 5.96 -6.44 -8.61
N ASN A 81 5.31 -6.52 -7.45
CA ASN A 81 5.88 -6.00 -6.20
C ASN A 81 6.16 -7.16 -5.25
N ILE A 82 7.38 -7.70 -5.32
CA ILE A 82 7.90 -8.63 -4.31
C ILE A 82 8.73 -7.88 -3.25
N SER A 83 9.18 -6.65 -3.56
CA SER A 83 9.87 -5.75 -2.63
C SER A 83 9.02 -5.31 -1.43
N ASP A 84 7.69 -5.32 -1.56
CA ASP A 84 6.75 -5.07 -0.45
C ASP A 84 6.62 -6.28 0.51
N VAL A 85 7.13 -7.46 0.12
CA VAL A 85 6.96 -8.74 0.85
C VAL A 85 8.29 -9.33 1.31
N LEU A 86 9.40 -9.00 0.65
CA LEU A 86 10.75 -9.41 1.01
C LEU A 86 11.65 -8.16 1.01
N PRO A 87 12.17 -7.70 2.17
CA PRO A 87 13.08 -6.53 2.27
C PRO A 87 14.44 -6.74 1.57
N ASP A 88 14.63 -7.89 0.92
CA ASP A 88 15.90 -8.40 0.40
C ASP A 88 15.86 -8.61 -1.12
N ALA A 89 14.77 -8.18 -1.77
CA ALA A 89 14.64 -8.25 -3.22
C ALA A 89 15.64 -7.30 -3.89
N VAL A 90 16.72 -7.85 -4.47
CA VAL A 90 17.65 -7.10 -5.32
C VAL A 90 17.01 -6.89 -6.69
N GLU A 91 16.69 -5.64 -7.00
CA GLU A 91 16.13 -5.23 -8.28
C GLU A 91 17.26 -5.14 -9.32
N ILE A 92 17.23 -6.02 -10.32
CA ILE A 92 18.17 -5.98 -11.44
C ILE A 92 17.62 -4.99 -12.47
N SER A 93 18.10 -3.75 -12.41
CA SER A 93 17.91 -2.77 -13.48
C SER A 93 19.18 -2.68 -14.31
N PRO A 94 19.15 -2.91 -15.64
CA PRO A 94 20.33 -2.69 -16.46
C PRO A 94 20.74 -1.21 -16.38
N LYS A 95 22.02 -0.93 -16.15
CA LYS A 95 22.60 0.42 -16.28
C LYS A 95 22.57 0.84 -17.75
N ILE A 96 21.41 1.30 -18.21
CA ILE A 96 21.31 2.10 -19.43
C ILE A 96 21.49 3.55 -19.00
N PRO A 97 22.46 4.30 -19.55
CA PRO A 97 22.52 5.74 -19.33
C PRO A 97 21.16 6.33 -19.70
N HIS A 98 20.55 7.07 -18.76
CA HIS A 98 19.24 7.68 -18.91
C HIS A 98 19.16 8.51 -20.21
N ILE A 99 18.67 7.90 -21.28
CA ILE A 99 18.01 8.63 -22.33
C ILE A 99 16.61 8.91 -21.80
N VAL A 100 16.36 10.19 -21.54
CA VAL A 100 15.05 10.73 -21.21
C VAL A 100 14.14 10.45 -22.41
N THR A 101 13.46 9.31 -22.42
CA THR A 101 12.30 9.10 -23.28
C THR A 101 11.05 9.26 -22.43
N ALA A 102 10.42 10.41 -22.63
CA ALA A 102 9.12 10.75 -22.09
C ALA A 102 8.08 9.69 -22.52
N THR A 103 7.76 8.75 -21.63
CA THR A 103 6.50 8.01 -21.71
C THR A 103 5.49 8.77 -20.88
N GLY A 104 4.57 9.43 -21.58
CA GLY A 104 3.50 10.22 -20.98
C GLY A 104 2.58 9.35 -20.15
N ILE A 105 2.85 9.26 -18.84
CA ILE A 105 1.77 9.24 -17.87
C ILE A 105 1.01 10.55 -18.13
N ASN A 106 -0.21 10.46 -18.66
CA ASN A 106 -1.14 11.57 -18.61
C ASN A 106 -1.44 11.82 -17.12
N ARG A 107 -0.53 12.51 -16.43
CA ARG A 107 -0.80 13.11 -15.14
C ARG A 107 -1.93 14.09 -15.42
N SER A 108 -3.09 13.87 -14.80
CA SER A 108 -4.12 14.89 -14.76
C SER A 108 -3.48 16.19 -14.30
N ALA A 109 -3.85 17.30 -14.92
CA ALA A 109 -3.34 18.61 -14.53
C ALA A 109 -3.50 18.74 -13.01
N SER A 110 -2.42 19.10 -12.31
CA SER A 110 -2.45 19.32 -10.86
C SER A 110 -3.49 20.40 -10.58
N THR A 111 -4.66 20.01 -10.11
CA THR A 111 -5.72 20.95 -9.71
C THR A 111 -5.25 21.68 -8.45
N PRO A 112 -4.95 22.99 -8.53
CA PRO A 112 -4.59 23.75 -7.35
C PRO A 112 -5.82 23.90 -6.45
N PHE A 113 -5.58 24.01 -5.16
CA PHE A 113 -6.59 24.29 -4.16
C PHE A 113 -6.21 25.54 -3.37
N ARG A 114 -7.21 26.20 -2.80
CA ARG A 114 -7.10 27.39 -1.95
C ARG A 114 -7.58 27.04 -0.55
N VAL A 115 -6.87 27.53 0.46
CA VAL A 115 -7.29 27.43 1.87
C VAL A 115 -7.60 28.84 2.37
N GLU A 116 -8.70 29.00 3.07
CA GLU A 116 -9.11 30.25 3.70
C GLU A 116 -9.40 29.97 5.17
N PHE A 117 -8.73 30.72 6.03
CA PHE A 117 -8.86 30.64 7.48
C PHE A 117 -9.89 31.64 7.98
N ALA A 118 -10.50 31.35 9.13
CA ALA A 118 -11.51 32.23 9.73
C ALA A 118 -10.98 33.62 10.12
N ASP A 119 -9.67 33.78 10.28
CA ASP A 119 -9.00 35.06 10.50
C ASP A 119 -8.77 35.87 9.21
N GLY A 120 -9.25 35.36 8.07
CA GLY A 120 -9.11 35.99 6.75
C GLY A 120 -7.80 35.66 6.04
N TYR A 121 -6.91 34.85 6.63
CA TYR A 121 -5.69 34.42 5.95
C TYR A 121 -6.01 33.44 4.81
N ILE A 122 -5.41 33.66 3.65
CA ILE A 122 -5.70 32.91 2.43
C ILE A 122 -4.39 32.34 1.87
N CYS A 123 -4.32 31.01 1.77
CA CYS A 123 -3.21 30.31 1.14
C CYS A 123 -3.59 29.96 -0.31
N THR A 124 -2.75 30.37 -1.25
CA THR A 124 -2.90 30.07 -2.68
C THR A 124 -1.55 29.82 -3.33
N GLY A 125 -1.51 28.91 -4.31
CA GLY A 125 -0.29 28.52 -5.01
C GLY A 125 -0.45 27.17 -5.69
N ASN A 126 0.66 26.48 -5.96
CA ASN A 126 0.60 25.07 -6.30
C ASN A 126 0.21 24.24 -5.05
N GLY A 127 -0.22 23.00 -5.24
CA GLY A 127 -0.71 22.18 -4.13
C GLY A 127 0.29 21.97 -2.99
N LYS A 128 1.61 21.99 -3.28
CA LYS A 128 2.66 21.89 -2.27
C LYS A 128 2.76 23.17 -1.44
N ASP A 129 2.82 24.32 -2.11
CA ASP A 129 3.05 25.60 -1.47
C ASP A 129 1.82 26.01 -0.63
N THR A 130 0.61 25.84 -1.16
CA THR A 130 -0.63 26.07 -0.39
C THR A 130 -0.67 25.21 0.87
N PHE A 131 -0.21 23.96 0.78
CA PHE A 131 -0.19 23.05 1.92
C PHE A 131 0.80 23.48 3.00
N ILE A 132 2.04 23.80 2.60
CA ILE A 132 3.07 24.27 3.53
C ILE A 132 2.61 25.55 4.21
N ASP A 133 2.10 26.52 3.44
CA ASP A 133 1.65 27.82 3.96
C ASP A 133 0.50 27.66 4.97
N ALA A 134 -0.46 26.78 4.69
CA ALA A 134 -1.55 26.48 5.62
C ALA A 134 -1.02 25.90 6.95
N LEU A 135 -0.08 24.95 6.90
CA LEU A 135 0.51 24.37 8.12
C LEU A 135 1.37 25.38 8.89
N LYS A 136 2.08 26.27 8.20
CA LYS A 136 2.81 27.37 8.83
C LYS A 136 1.87 28.31 9.58
N HIS A 137 0.74 28.67 8.96
CA HIS A 137 -0.25 29.54 9.57
C HIS A 137 -0.87 28.91 10.83
N MET A 138 -1.14 27.60 10.80
CA MET A 138 -1.56 26.79 11.96
C MET A 138 -0.49 26.63 13.05
N LYS A 139 0.72 27.18 12.84
CA LYS A 139 1.92 27.07 13.69
C LYS A 139 2.48 25.65 13.73
N LEU A 140 3.60 25.44 13.03
CA LEU A 140 4.28 24.13 12.92
C LEU A 140 4.50 23.39 14.25
N PRO A 141 4.86 24.05 15.38
CA PRO A 141 4.97 23.36 16.67
C PRO A 141 3.64 22.77 17.17
N ARG A 142 2.50 23.42 16.89
CA ARG A 142 1.16 22.90 17.22
C ARG A 142 0.76 21.79 16.25
N VAL A 143 1.07 21.95 14.96
CA VAL A 143 0.83 20.91 13.95
C VAL A 143 1.64 19.64 14.26
N ALA A 144 2.85 19.77 14.81
CA ALA A 144 3.70 18.63 15.14
C ALA A 144 3.15 17.73 16.25
N THR A 145 2.16 18.19 17.05
CA THR A 145 1.49 17.35 18.04
C THR A 145 0.36 16.50 17.44
N PHE A 146 0.08 16.66 16.15
CA PHE A 146 -0.87 15.84 15.42
C PHE A 146 -0.26 14.46 15.13
N GLU A 147 -0.69 13.46 15.90
CA GLU A 147 -0.18 12.08 15.82
C GLU A 147 -1.14 11.12 15.10
N ASN A 148 -2.28 11.61 14.59
CA ASN A 148 -3.32 10.76 14.00
C ASN A 148 -2.89 10.02 12.72
N ARG A 149 -1.77 10.43 12.09
CA ARG A 149 -1.29 9.78 10.86
C ARG A 149 0.24 9.85 10.72
N ILE A 150 0.82 8.71 10.32
CA ILE A 150 2.24 8.53 10.06
C ILE A 150 2.45 8.23 8.57
N PHE A 151 3.53 8.75 7.98
CA PHE A 151 3.89 8.61 6.58
C PHE A 151 5.25 7.93 6.47
N ALA A 152 5.27 6.64 6.11
CA ALA A 152 6.49 5.83 6.03
C ALA A 152 7.36 5.91 7.29
N GLY A 153 6.73 5.89 8.47
CA GLY A 153 7.41 6.01 9.77
C GLY A 153 7.73 7.44 10.23
N PHE A 154 7.35 8.47 9.46
CA PHE A 154 7.55 9.88 9.83
C PHE A 154 6.20 10.60 10.10
N PRO A 155 6.12 11.47 11.11
CA PRO A 155 4.93 12.29 11.34
C PRO A 155 4.73 13.31 10.22
N LEU A 156 3.54 13.93 10.16
CA LEU A 156 3.24 14.97 9.18
C LEU A 156 4.22 16.16 9.27
N VAL A 157 4.50 16.60 10.50
CA VAL A 157 5.51 17.62 10.81
C VAL A 157 6.38 17.07 11.94
N GLY A 158 7.71 17.08 11.76
CA GLY A 158 8.64 16.56 12.76
C GLY A 158 10.01 17.19 12.70
N ARG A 159 10.91 16.79 13.60
CA ARG A 159 12.30 17.27 13.64
C ARG A 159 13.29 16.36 12.90
N LYS A 160 12.86 15.14 12.53
CA LYS A 160 13.71 14.17 11.83
C LYS A 160 13.51 14.27 10.32
N GLN A 161 14.61 14.43 9.61
CA GLN A 161 14.64 14.30 8.15
C GLN A 161 14.65 12.82 7.75
N ARG A 162 13.90 12.49 6.71
CA ARG A 162 14.02 11.23 6.00
C ARG A 162 15.23 11.29 5.08
N VAL A 163 16.20 10.41 5.31
CA VAL A 163 17.35 10.19 4.41
C VAL A 163 16.90 9.26 3.30
N THR A 164 17.20 9.60 2.05
CA THR A 164 16.91 8.78 0.86
C THR A 164 18.17 8.61 0.05
N GLU A 165 18.46 7.39 -0.39
CA GLU A 165 19.65 7.04 -1.19
C GLU A 165 19.67 7.77 -2.55
N ASP A 166 18.49 8.03 -3.13
CA ASP A 166 18.35 8.61 -4.47
C ASP A 166 18.23 10.14 -4.52
N ASN A 167 18.54 10.83 -3.41
CA ASN A 167 18.37 12.29 -3.29
C ASN A 167 16.94 12.81 -3.56
N TYR A 168 15.93 11.94 -3.55
CA TYR A 168 14.54 12.26 -3.83
C TYR A 168 13.90 12.97 -2.62
N LYS A 169 13.27 14.13 -2.82
CA LYS A 169 12.76 14.96 -1.72
C LYS A 169 11.33 14.59 -1.34
N TRP A 170 11.17 13.87 -0.23
CA TRP A 170 9.85 13.52 0.33
C TRP A 170 9.31 14.53 1.34
N GLN A 171 10.22 15.30 1.93
CA GLN A 171 9.93 16.30 2.94
C GLN A 171 10.53 17.65 2.55
N GLU A 172 9.88 18.73 2.98
CA GLU A 172 10.40 20.09 2.86
C GLU A 172 10.84 20.59 4.24
N ASN A 173 12.02 21.21 4.32
CA ASN A 173 12.44 21.89 5.55
C ASN A 173 11.84 23.28 5.60
N VAL A 174 11.19 23.60 6.71
CA VAL A 174 10.55 24.88 6.95
C VAL A 174 10.77 25.28 8.40
N ASP A 175 11.51 26.35 8.62
CA ASP A 175 11.73 26.93 9.95
C ASP A 175 12.22 25.89 11.00
N GLY A 176 13.09 24.97 10.55
CA GLY A 176 13.64 23.89 11.39
C GLY A 176 12.73 22.67 11.57
N TRP A 177 11.58 22.63 10.89
CA TRP A 177 10.66 21.49 10.86
C TRP A 177 10.67 20.80 9.50
N TRP A 178 10.58 19.48 9.51
CA TRP A 178 10.42 18.65 8.32
C TRP A 178 8.95 18.35 8.10
N ILE A 179 8.40 18.87 7.00
CA ILE A 179 7.01 18.68 6.61
C ILE A 179 6.97 17.61 5.53
N TYR A 180 6.16 16.57 5.72
CA TYR A 180 5.95 15.55 4.70
C TYR A 180 5.08 16.09 3.55
N VAL A 181 5.60 16.10 2.32
CA VAL A 181 4.94 16.76 1.16
C VAL A 181 4.64 15.83 -0.02
N ASN A 182 5.29 14.66 -0.07
CA ASN A 182 5.09 13.69 -1.14
C ASN A 182 3.79 12.88 -0.97
N MET A 183 2.67 13.51 -1.28
CA MET A 183 1.30 12.96 -1.24
C MET A 183 0.41 13.66 -2.27
N SER A 184 -0.77 13.11 -2.58
CA SER A 184 -1.71 13.73 -3.54
C SER A 184 -2.32 15.04 -2.98
N ASN A 185 -2.89 15.90 -3.86
CA ASN A 185 -3.57 17.11 -3.42
C ASN A 185 -4.79 16.80 -2.54
N ASP A 186 -5.52 15.72 -2.83
CA ASP A 186 -6.64 15.27 -1.99
C ASP A 186 -6.17 14.92 -0.57
N THR A 187 -5.04 14.22 -0.44
CA THR A 187 -4.46 13.92 0.87
C THR A 187 -3.97 15.19 1.58
N LYS A 188 -3.39 16.16 0.85
CA LYS A 188 -3.02 17.46 1.43
C LYS A 188 -4.24 18.20 2.01
N ILE A 189 -5.34 18.23 1.26
CA ILE A 189 -6.60 18.85 1.70
C ILE A 189 -7.16 18.13 2.94
N GLU A 190 -7.15 16.79 2.93
CA GLU A 190 -7.57 15.98 4.06
C GLU A 190 -6.73 16.28 5.31
N MET A 191 -5.41 16.35 5.19
CA MET A 191 -4.51 16.69 6.29
C MET A 191 -4.73 18.10 6.83
N ILE A 192 -4.96 19.09 5.96
CA ILE A 192 -5.34 20.44 6.40
C ILE A 192 -6.62 20.39 7.25
N ARG A 193 -7.64 19.64 6.81
CA ARG A 193 -8.91 19.52 7.55
C ARG A 193 -8.73 18.81 8.89
N GLN A 194 -7.99 17.71 8.93
CA GLN A 194 -7.78 16.95 10.16
C GLN A 194 -6.93 17.73 11.18
N VAL A 195 -5.88 18.41 10.72
CA VAL A 195 -5.05 19.27 11.59
C VAL A 195 -5.87 20.46 12.08
N ALA A 196 -6.66 21.09 11.22
CA ALA A 196 -7.52 22.20 11.60
C ALA A 196 -8.53 21.78 12.68
N ASP A 197 -9.22 20.67 12.48
CA ASP A 197 -10.18 20.10 13.44
C ASP A 197 -9.50 19.77 14.77
N TYR A 198 -8.36 19.08 14.73
CA TYR A 198 -7.55 18.76 15.90
C TYR A 198 -7.09 20.00 16.69
N LEU A 199 -6.78 21.09 15.99
CA LEU A 199 -6.36 22.36 16.60
C LEU A 199 -7.51 23.30 16.98
N GLY A 200 -8.77 22.93 16.67
CA GLY A 200 -9.95 23.78 16.86
C GLY A 200 -9.97 25.02 15.96
N ILE A 201 -9.37 24.93 14.77
CA ILE A 201 -9.25 26.01 13.78
C ILE A 201 -10.27 25.80 12.66
N SER A 202 -11.06 26.82 12.35
CA SER A 202 -11.99 26.79 11.22
C SER A 202 -11.27 27.11 9.91
N VAL A 203 -11.35 26.20 8.94
CA VAL A 203 -10.77 26.35 7.60
C VAL A 203 -11.77 26.01 6.50
N LYS A 204 -11.71 26.75 5.40
CA LYS A 204 -12.47 26.49 4.17
C LYS A 204 -11.48 26.16 3.05
N VAL A 205 -11.63 24.99 2.46
CA VAL A 205 -10.77 24.54 1.36
C VAL A 205 -11.57 24.46 0.07
N MET A 206 -11.13 25.16 -0.97
CA MET A 206 -11.80 25.26 -2.27
C MET A 206 -10.88 24.70 -3.37
N ASN A 207 -11.36 23.74 -4.16
CA ASN A 207 -10.67 23.32 -5.38
C ASN A 207 -10.94 24.36 -6.47
N GLN A 208 -9.91 24.86 -7.16
CA GLN A 208 -10.06 25.86 -8.23
C GLN A 208 -10.62 25.25 -9.55
N GLY A 209 -11.55 24.30 -9.46
CA GLY A 209 -12.19 23.62 -10.59
C GLY A 209 -13.70 23.39 -10.43
N GLN A 210 -14.33 23.96 -9.40
CA GLN A 210 -15.79 23.93 -9.26
C GLN A 210 -16.32 25.30 -8.83
N SER A 211 -17.21 25.83 -9.66
CA SER A 211 -17.95 27.06 -9.45
C SER A 211 -18.79 27.01 -8.17
N THR A 212 -18.95 28.17 -7.56
CA THR A 212 -19.53 28.47 -6.26
C THR A 212 -21.02 28.15 -6.10
N SER A 213 -21.42 27.68 -4.92
CA SER A 213 -22.49 28.34 -4.15
C SER A 213 -22.38 28.01 -2.66
N THR A 214 -22.40 29.08 -1.87
CA THR A 214 -22.35 29.13 -0.41
C THR A 214 -23.75 29.14 0.18
N SER A 215 -24.02 28.28 1.16
CA SER A 215 -24.99 28.47 2.26
C SER A 215 -24.69 27.41 3.35
N PRO A 216 -25.01 27.69 4.62
CA PRO A 216 -24.40 27.03 5.78
C PRO A 216 -24.83 25.56 5.84
N VAL A 217 -23.88 24.64 5.64
CA VAL A 217 -24.15 23.22 5.77
C VAL A 217 -24.08 22.88 7.26
N GLU A 218 -25.23 22.99 7.94
CA GLU A 218 -25.61 21.93 8.86
C GLU A 218 -25.29 20.62 8.15
N THR A 219 -24.41 19.79 8.72
CA THR A 219 -24.06 18.48 8.16
C THR A 219 -25.31 17.59 8.13
N MET A 220 -26.15 17.81 7.13
CA MET A 220 -27.03 16.79 6.61
C MET A 220 -26.10 15.72 6.06
N LYS A 221 -25.95 14.62 6.81
CA LYS A 221 -25.48 13.34 6.29
C LYS A 221 -26.22 13.12 4.98
N GLY A 222 -25.56 13.39 3.85
CA GLY A 222 -26.13 13.12 2.54
C GLY A 222 -26.61 11.68 2.55
N LYS A 223 -27.82 11.43 2.03
CA LYS A 223 -28.34 10.07 1.88
C LYS A 223 -27.23 9.26 1.20
N ARG A 224 -26.75 8.22 1.89
CA ARG A 224 -25.72 7.35 1.34
C ARG A 224 -26.32 6.68 0.12
N ALA A 225 -25.66 6.79 -1.03
CA ALA A 225 -26.05 6.09 -2.25
C ALA A 225 -26.30 4.61 -1.95
N MET A 226 -27.44 4.10 -2.42
CA MET A 226 -27.85 2.72 -2.28
C MET A 226 -27.83 2.06 -3.66
N PHE A 227 -27.51 0.78 -3.69
CA PHE A 227 -27.29 0.03 -4.91
C PHE A 227 -28.05 -1.29 -4.85
N SER A 228 -28.70 -1.65 -5.94
CA SER A 228 -29.32 -2.95 -6.11
C SER A 228 -28.46 -3.85 -6.98
N LEU A 229 -28.35 -5.11 -6.58
CA LEU A 229 -27.74 -6.18 -7.38
C LEU A 229 -28.87 -6.94 -8.10
N ASN A 230 -28.87 -6.92 -9.43
CA ASN A 230 -29.87 -7.57 -10.29
C ASN A 230 -31.34 -7.25 -9.91
N GLY A 231 -31.63 -6.01 -9.49
CA GLY A 231 -32.97 -5.61 -9.06
C GLY A 231 -33.37 -6.08 -7.64
N GLY A 232 -32.44 -6.64 -6.88
CA GLY A 232 -32.63 -7.01 -5.47
C GLY A 232 -32.70 -5.83 -4.49
N VAL A 233 -32.67 -6.14 -3.19
CA VAL A 233 -32.81 -5.14 -2.11
C VAL A 233 -31.69 -4.08 -2.19
N PRO A 234 -32.01 -2.78 -2.11
CA PRO A 234 -31.00 -1.72 -2.08
C PRO A 234 -30.05 -1.86 -0.88
N MET A 235 -28.75 -1.78 -1.14
CA MET A 235 -27.68 -1.92 -0.16
C MET A 235 -26.66 -0.80 -0.31
N ASN A 236 -25.94 -0.46 0.76
CA ASN A 236 -24.79 0.45 0.63
C ASN A 236 -23.63 -0.25 -0.11
N LYS A 237 -22.68 0.53 -0.66
CA LYS A 237 -21.52 0.03 -1.43
C LYS A 237 -20.86 -1.22 -0.85
N ARG A 238 -20.48 -1.15 0.43
CA ARG A 238 -19.76 -2.24 1.10
C ARG A 238 -20.59 -3.51 1.27
N ALA A 239 -21.91 -3.37 1.45
CA ALA A 239 -22.82 -4.51 1.52
C ALA A 239 -23.05 -5.09 0.12
N THR A 240 -23.14 -4.26 -0.91
CA THR A 240 -23.25 -4.71 -2.31
C THR A 240 -22.05 -5.58 -2.72
N VAL A 241 -20.82 -5.16 -2.41
CA VAL A 241 -19.61 -5.96 -2.71
C VAL A 241 -19.65 -7.30 -1.97
N LEU A 242 -19.98 -7.30 -0.67
CA LEU A 242 -20.10 -8.53 0.11
C LEU A 242 -21.13 -9.49 -0.50
N THR A 243 -22.30 -9.00 -0.87
CA THR A 243 -23.36 -9.79 -1.49
C THR A 243 -22.93 -10.35 -2.84
N VAL A 244 -22.23 -9.57 -3.67
CA VAL A 244 -21.67 -10.05 -4.94
C VAL A 244 -20.71 -11.24 -4.70
N VAL A 245 -19.78 -11.11 -3.76
CA VAL A 245 -18.83 -12.21 -3.48
C VAL A 245 -19.56 -13.43 -2.88
N LYS A 246 -20.51 -13.22 -1.96
CA LYS A 246 -21.34 -14.30 -1.38
C LYS A 246 -22.11 -15.06 -2.47
N ASN A 247 -22.79 -14.34 -3.36
CA ASN A 247 -23.54 -14.94 -4.47
C ASN A 247 -22.60 -15.76 -5.37
N TYR A 248 -21.41 -15.23 -5.69
CA TYR A 248 -20.48 -15.92 -6.58
C TYR A 248 -20.02 -17.25 -5.99
N VAL A 249 -19.66 -17.25 -4.70
CA VAL A 249 -19.25 -18.46 -3.98
C VAL A 249 -20.39 -19.46 -3.89
N SER A 250 -21.64 -19.00 -3.67
CA SER A 250 -22.80 -19.89 -3.62
C SER A 250 -23.15 -20.52 -4.97
N GLU A 251 -22.97 -19.78 -6.07
CA GLU A 251 -23.21 -20.28 -7.43
C GLU A 251 -22.06 -21.18 -7.92
N HIS A 252 -20.86 -21.03 -7.36
CA HIS A 252 -19.65 -21.75 -7.74
C HIS A 252 -19.02 -22.45 -6.52
N PRO A 253 -19.71 -23.44 -5.91
CA PRO A 253 -19.22 -24.10 -4.68
C PRO A 253 -17.90 -24.87 -4.89
N GLN A 254 -17.54 -25.15 -6.15
CA GLN A 254 -16.31 -25.83 -6.54
C GLN A 254 -15.12 -24.87 -6.76
N ALA A 255 -15.34 -23.56 -6.65
CA ALA A 255 -14.31 -22.57 -6.93
C ALA A 255 -13.23 -22.57 -5.83
N THR A 256 -11.98 -22.78 -6.25
CA THR A 256 -10.81 -22.59 -5.38
C THR A 256 -10.61 -21.11 -5.08
N PHE A 257 -9.88 -20.78 -4.01
CA PHE A 257 -9.58 -19.39 -3.68
C PHE A 257 -8.83 -18.68 -4.81
N SER A 258 -7.95 -19.40 -5.51
CA SER A 258 -7.29 -18.88 -6.71
C SER A 258 -8.30 -18.47 -7.78
N LYS A 259 -9.35 -19.27 -8.00
CA LYS A 259 -10.38 -18.92 -8.98
C LYS A 259 -11.21 -17.72 -8.55
N ILE A 260 -11.55 -17.63 -7.26
CA ILE A 260 -12.23 -16.48 -6.67
C ILE A 260 -11.39 -15.21 -6.85
N LYS A 261 -10.07 -15.28 -6.66
CA LYS A 261 -9.12 -14.16 -6.92
C LYS A 261 -9.03 -13.75 -8.38
N GLU A 262 -9.17 -14.69 -9.32
CA GLU A 262 -9.23 -14.35 -10.76
C GLU A 262 -10.48 -13.54 -11.08
N VAL A 263 -11.62 -13.91 -10.49
CA VAL A 263 -12.89 -13.21 -10.66
C VAL A 263 -12.93 -11.89 -9.90
N PHE A 264 -12.30 -11.81 -8.72
CA PHE A 264 -12.23 -10.62 -7.89
C PHE A 264 -10.77 -10.18 -7.68
N PRO A 265 -10.12 -9.63 -8.71
CA PRO A 265 -8.71 -9.26 -8.65
C PRO A 265 -8.46 -8.09 -7.70
N ASP A 266 -7.32 -8.13 -7.02
CA ASP A 266 -6.96 -7.15 -5.97
C ASP A 266 -7.02 -5.71 -6.47
N LEU A 267 -6.64 -5.45 -7.71
CA LEU A 267 -6.65 -4.13 -8.34
C LEU A 267 -7.99 -3.40 -8.29
N LEU A 268 -9.12 -4.12 -8.15
CA LEU A 268 -10.44 -3.49 -8.03
C LEU A 268 -10.58 -2.70 -6.73
N GLN A 269 -9.81 -3.04 -5.69
CA GLN A 269 -9.78 -2.35 -4.41
C GLN A 269 -8.39 -1.75 -4.11
N GLY A 270 -7.32 -2.31 -4.67
CA GLY A 270 -5.94 -1.89 -4.43
C GLY A 270 -5.18 -2.86 -3.52
N SER A 271 -4.37 -2.33 -2.61
CA SER A 271 -3.43 -3.11 -1.80
C SER A 271 -4.10 -4.08 -0.82
N TYR A 272 -5.28 -3.76 -0.31
CA TYR A 272 -6.05 -4.66 0.56
C TYR A 272 -6.84 -5.70 -0.26
N GLY A 273 -7.12 -5.41 -1.52
CA GLY A 273 -7.83 -6.31 -2.44
C GLY A 273 -9.29 -6.54 -2.07
N VAL A 274 -10.02 -7.20 -2.97
CA VAL A 274 -11.46 -7.46 -2.80
C VAL A 274 -11.69 -8.54 -1.75
N VAL A 275 -10.90 -9.62 -1.82
CA VAL A 275 -10.93 -10.77 -0.91
C VAL A 275 -9.53 -11.10 -0.42
N ARG A 276 -9.39 -11.63 0.80
CA ARG A 276 -8.10 -11.97 1.40
C ARG A 276 -8.23 -13.16 2.36
N PRO A 277 -7.30 -14.14 2.35
CA PRO A 277 -7.32 -15.23 3.33
C PRO A 277 -7.20 -14.70 4.76
N LEU A 278 -7.89 -15.32 5.72
CA LEU A 278 -7.86 -14.90 7.13
C LEU A 278 -6.45 -14.92 7.70
N VAL A 279 -5.63 -15.91 7.33
CA VAL A 279 -4.22 -16.00 7.75
C VAL A 279 -3.43 -14.78 7.27
N GLU A 280 -3.64 -14.34 6.02
CA GLU A 280 -2.98 -13.13 5.51
C GLU A 280 -3.49 -11.87 6.19
N ILE A 281 -4.78 -11.81 6.57
CA ILE A 281 -5.33 -10.68 7.32
C ILE A 281 -4.71 -10.62 8.72
N GLN A 282 -4.61 -11.76 9.41
CA GLN A 282 -4.02 -11.84 10.75
C GLN A 282 -2.55 -11.40 10.72
N ASN A 283 -1.76 -11.91 9.77
CA ASN A 283 -0.36 -11.49 9.61
C ASN A 283 -0.21 -9.97 9.45
N ARG A 284 -1.18 -9.30 8.80
CA ARG A 284 -1.18 -7.84 8.64
C ARG A 284 -1.53 -7.13 9.95
N ILE A 285 -2.49 -7.66 10.70
CA ILE A 285 -2.85 -7.15 12.04
C ILE A 285 -1.62 -7.28 12.96
N ASP A 286 -0.98 -8.45 12.98
CA ASP A 286 0.21 -8.72 13.79
C ASP A 286 1.40 -7.82 13.40
N ALA A 287 1.50 -7.46 12.12
CA ALA A 287 2.46 -6.48 11.60
C ALA A 287 2.08 -5.01 11.90
N GLY A 288 1.03 -4.76 12.68
CA GLY A 288 0.58 -3.42 13.07
C GLY A 288 -0.13 -2.64 11.95
N GLN A 289 -0.61 -3.31 10.90
CA GLN A 289 -1.43 -2.69 9.86
C GLN A 289 -2.89 -2.62 10.30
N ASP A 290 -3.64 -1.68 9.74
CA ASP A 290 -5.06 -1.44 10.05
C ASP A 290 -6.02 -2.47 9.42
N ALA A 291 -5.56 -3.68 9.12
CA ALA A 291 -6.33 -4.70 8.40
C ALA A 291 -7.61 -5.13 9.14
N GLU A 292 -7.62 -5.06 10.47
CA GLU A 292 -8.81 -5.32 11.30
C GLU A 292 -9.99 -4.40 10.94
N HIS A 293 -9.72 -3.19 10.45
CA HIS A 293 -10.72 -2.20 10.07
C HIS A 293 -10.98 -2.14 8.56
N ARG A 294 -10.55 -3.16 7.81
CA ARG A 294 -10.59 -3.18 6.34
C ARG A 294 -11.43 -4.32 5.78
N TYR A 295 -11.71 -5.38 6.55
CA TYR A 295 -12.44 -6.57 6.11
C TYR A 295 -13.63 -6.89 7.02
N TYR A 296 -14.65 -7.55 6.47
CA TYR A 296 -15.74 -8.11 7.29
C TYR A 296 -15.22 -9.34 8.03
N LEU A 297 -14.96 -9.19 9.33
CA LEU A 297 -14.40 -10.24 10.18
C LEU A 297 -15.45 -10.92 11.08
N GLU A 298 -16.71 -10.49 11.02
CA GLU A 298 -17.79 -11.16 11.74
C GLU A 298 -18.01 -12.58 11.19
N PRO A 299 -18.22 -13.60 12.06
CA PRO A 299 -18.31 -15.01 11.63
C PRO A 299 -19.30 -15.28 10.48
N GLU A 300 -20.43 -14.56 10.45
CA GLU A 300 -21.46 -14.67 9.40
C GLU A 300 -21.04 -14.11 8.02
N ASN A 301 -19.96 -13.36 7.97
CA ASN A 301 -19.41 -12.76 6.75
C ASN A 301 -18.13 -13.42 6.27
N ILE A 302 -17.57 -14.33 7.07
CA ILE A 302 -16.44 -15.16 6.69
C ILE A 302 -16.89 -16.20 5.66
N LEU A 303 -16.11 -16.31 4.58
CA LEU A 303 -16.37 -17.23 3.48
C LEU A 303 -15.30 -18.30 3.41
N LYS A 304 -15.63 -19.41 2.76
CA LYS A 304 -14.74 -20.55 2.58
C LYS A 304 -14.80 -21.01 1.12
N SER A 305 -13.64 -21.23 0.52
CA SER A 305 -13.52 -21.75 -0.85
C SER A 305 -13.48 -23.29 -0.87
N ALA A 306 -13.55 -23.88 -2.07
CA ALA A 306 -13.55 -25.33 -2.24
C ALA A 306 -12.25 -26.02 -1.79
N ASP A 307 -11.13 -25.30 -1.83
CA ASP A 307 -9.80 -25.72 -1.35
C ASP A 307 -9.59 -25.40 0.14
N GLU A 308 -10.68 -25.27 0.90
CA GLU A 308 -10.70 -25.09 2.36
C GLU A 308 -10.06 -23.80 2.88
N ILE A 309 -9.74 -22.84 1.99
CA ILE A 309 -9.21 -21.53 2.38
C ILE A 309 -10.36 -20.67 2.91
N VAL A 310 -10.20 -20.22 4.16
CA VAL A 310 -11.11 -19.30 4.82
C VAL A 310 -10.66 -17.87 4.53
N PHE A 311 -11.58 -17.01 4.07
CA PHE A 311 -11.26 -15.66 3.62
C PHE A 311 -12.37 -14.64 3.95
N ALA A 312 -12.02 -13.36 3.91
CA ALA A 312 -12.93 -12.25 4.16
C ALA A 312 -12.95 -11.26 2.99
N VAL A 313 -14.00 -10.44 2.95
CA VAL A 313 -14.25 -9.42 1.91
C VAL A 313 -13.92 -8.04 2.45
N SER A 314 -13.25 -7.20 1.65
CA SER A 314 -12.96 -5.81 2.02
C SER A 314 -14.25 -4.99 2.09
N HIS A 315 -14.38 -4.16 3.12
CA HIS A 315 -15.56 -3.30 3.32
C HIS A 315 -15.26 -1.82 3.05
N GLN A 316 -14.04 -1.45 2.63
CA GLN A 316 -13.67 -0.07 2.33
C GLN A 316 -13.55 0.17 0.83
N TRP A 317 -14.52 0.93 0.32
CA TRP A 317 -14.69 1.22 -1.11
C TRP A 317 -14.91 2.72 -1.31
N GLY A 318 -13.86 3.40 -1.74
CA GLY A 318 -13.90 4.83 -2.11
C GLY A 318 -14.29 5.01 -3.57
N ASN A 319 -13.42 5.68 -4.32
CA ASN A 319 -13.65 6.01 -5.75
C ASN A 319 -13.49 4.81 -6.69
N GLN A 320 -13.20 3.61 -6.17
CA GLN A 320 -13.02 2.40 -6.95
C GLN A 320 -14.30 1.60 -7.18
N PHE A 321 -15.37 1.89 -6.44
CA PHE A 321 -16.65 1.17 -6.57
C PHE A 321 -17.22 1.19 -8.01
N PRO A 322 -17.16 2.29 -8.79
CA PRO A 322 -17.60 2.27 -10.19
C PRO A 322 -16.81 1.28 -11.07
N ALA A 323 -15.51 1.11 -10.82
CA ALA A 323 -14.70 0.13 -11.54
C ALA A 323 -15.13 -1.30 -11.19
N PHE A 324 -15.46 -1.56 -9.92
CA PHE A 324 -16.03 -2.83 -9.49
C PHE A 324 -17.38 -3.11 -10.16
N GLN A 325 -18.30 -2.13 -10.24
CA GLN A 325 -19.57 -2.29 -10.94
C GLN A 325 -19.37 -2.69 -12.41
N LYS A 326 -18.51 -1.98 -13.13
CA LYS A 326 -18.18 -2.28 -14.52
C LYS A 326 -17.57 -3.68 -14.68
N HIS A 327 -16.69 -4.09 -13.75
CA HIS A 327 -16.08 -5.41 -13.75
C HIS A 327 -17.12 -6.52 -13.55
N VAL A 328 -17.98 -6.37 -12.53
CA VAL A 328 -19.05 -7.35 -12.24
C VAL A 328 -20.00 -7.50 -13.43
N LYS A 329 -20.38 -6.40 -14.08
CA LYS A 329 -21.19 -6.45 -15.31
C LYS A 329 -20.49 -7.22 -16.43
N ASN A 330 -19.22 -6.96 -16.67
CA ASN A 330 -18.50 -7.58 -17.78
C ASN A 330 -18.13 -9.05 -17.54
N THR A 331 -17.84 -9.43 -16.30
CA THR A 331 -17.31 -10.77 -15.97
C THR A 331 -18.40 -11.73 -15.51
N LEU A 332 -19.39 -11.23 -14.76
CA LEU A 332 -20.46 -12.06 -14.18
C LEU A 332 -21.82 -11.81 -14.84
N ASN A 333 -21.90 -10.82 -15.74
CA ASN A 333 -23.18 -10.38 -16.34
C ASN A 333 -24.22 -9.97 -15.28
N TRP A 334 -23.77 -9.50 -14.12
CA TRP A 334 -24.65 -8.99 -13.06
C TRP A 334 -24.70 -7.47 -13.08
N ASP A 335 -25.87 -6.94 -12.79
CA ASP A 335 -26.14 -5.51 -12.82
C ASP A 335 -26.11 -4.92 -11.42
N ILE A 336 -25.39 -3.81 -11.26
CA ILE A 336 -25.34 -3.05 -10.03
C ILE A 336 -25.77 -1.62 -10.32
N GLU A 337 -27.00 -1.29 -9.99
CA GLU A 337 -27.62 0.00 -10.29
C GLU A 337 -27.78 0.83 -9.00
N GLU A 338 -27.56 2.13 -9.10
CA GLU A 338 -27.85 3.09 -8.02
C GLU A 338 -29.35 3.41 -8.00
N ILE A 339 -29.96 3.41 -6.81
CA ILE A 339 -31.41 3.63 -6.58
C ILE A 339 -31.68 4.87 -5.76
#